data_AF-A0AAX3YGJ4-F1
#
_entry.id   AF-A0AAX3YGJ4-F1
#
_cell.length_a   1.000
_cell.length_b   1.000
_cell.length_c   1.000
_cell.angle_alpha   90.00
_cell.angle_beta   90.00
_cell.angle_gamma   90.00
#
_symmetry.space_group_name_H-M   'P 1'
#
loop_
_entity.id
_entity.type
_entity.pdbx_description
1 polymer ?
#
loop_
_entity_poly.entity_id
_entity_poly.type
_entity_poly.pdbx_seq_one_letter_code
_entity_poly.pdbx_strand_id
1 'polypeptide(L)'
;MALLAEIVVDTEGDSRVVVLYPVMWLFIAVLVTFVVTRTITRRIRARSGAAPTDDGAESGGGLINDITVGGVHLHHQVFGILFMTLAGLALIATTPEGTALNVFAALFGVGLALTFDEFALWVHLDDVYWSTSGRKSVDAIFCALMITGLMIGGAELVTGRIGTPEWWSSIGYLAISLAISVICLLKGKFVTGIVGIVFQPVAIIGAIRLAKPDSWWAMRRYPNKPRRMARAQSRFGERYHARWNRARDFVAGPPDVREAGIR
;
A
#
# COMPACT_ATOMS: atom_id res chain seq x y z
N MET A 1 21.76 -8.26 -10.82
CA MET A 1 21.09 -6.95 -10.81
C MET A 1 20.57 -6.53 -12.19
N ALA A 2 21.20 -6.95 -13.30
CA ALA A 2 20.73 -6.63 -14.66
C ALA A 2 19.52 -7.45 -15.18
N LEU A 3 19.08 -8.49 -14.47
CA LEU A 3 18.09 -9.45 -14.98
C LEU A 3 16.62 -9.10 -14.64
N LEU A 4 16.36 -8.18 -13.71
CA LEU A 4 14.99 -7.88 -13.23
C LEU A 4 14.33 -6.69 -13.94
N ALA A 5 15.02 -6.03 -14.88
CA ALA A 5 14.63 -4.69 -15.35
C ALA A 5 14.27 -4.59 -16.83
N GLU A 6 14.43 -5.67 -17.60
CA GLU A 6 14.19 -5.69 -19.05
C GLU A 6 13.36 -6.92 -19.41
N ILE A 7 12.16 -6.70 -19.94
CA ILE A 7 11.30 -7.77 -20.43
C ILE A 7 11.11 -7.57 -21.91
N VAL A 8 11.61 -8.51 -22.70
CA VAL A 8 11.43 -8.50 -24.15
C VAL A 8 10.03 -9.02 -24.46
N VAL A 9 9.12 -8.14 -24.86
CA VAL A 9 7.81 -8.53 -25.39
C VAL A 9 7.94 -8.63 -26.90
N ASP A 10 7.90 -9.86 -27.40
CA ASP A 10 8.05 -10.15 -28.82
C ASP A 10 6.65 -10.14 -29.48
N THR A 11 6.28 -9.01 -30.07
CA THR A 11 5.06 -8.86 -30.87
C THR A 11 5.42 -8.90 -32.35
N GLU A 12 4.87 -9.87 -33.10
CA GLU A 12 4.94 -10.05 -34.57
C GLU A 12 5.82 -9.03 -35.35
N GLY A 13 7.15 -9.12 -35.18
CA GLY A 13 8.13 -8.35 -35.96
C GLY A 13 8.81 -7.15 -35.29
N ASP A 14 8.40 -6.75 -34.08
CA ASP A 14 9.03 -5.67 -33.29
C ASP A 14 9.24 -6.16 -31.84
N SER A 15 10.48 -6.50 -31.51
CA SER A 15 10.87 -6.87 -30.15
C SER A 15 10.95 -5.61 -29.29
N ARG A 16 9.88 -5.31 -28.53
CA ARG A 16 9.88 -4.16 -27.62
C ARG A 16 10.45 -4.57 -26.26
N VAL A 17 11.56 -3.95 -25.88
CA VAL A 17 12.08 -4.07 -24.52
C VAL A 17 11.21 -3.22 -23.60
N VAL A 18 10.40 -3.87 -22.77
CA VAL A 18 9.69 -3.24 -21.67
C VAL A 18 10.70 -3.02 -20.55
N VAL A 19 11.14 -1.77 -20.46
CA VAL A 19 12.11 -1.28 -19.49
C VAL A 19 11.35 -0.99 -18.18
N LEU A 20 11.56 -1.79 -17.14
CA LEU A 20 10.85 -1.68 -15.84
C LEU A 20 11.47 -0.63 -14.89
N TYR A 21 12.59 -0.01 -15.29
CA TYR A 21 13.28 1.00 -14.49
C TYR A 21 12.37 2.15 -14.02
N PRO A 22 11.45 2.71 -14.82
CA PRO A 22 10.55 3.76 -14.35
C PRO A 22 9.62 3.27 -13.22
N VAL A 23 9.11 2.04 -13.32
CA VAL A 23 8.26 1.44 -12.29
C VAL A 23 9.06 1.16 -11.02
N MET A 24 10.33 0.78 -11.14
CA MET A 24 11.23 0.64 -9.99
C MET A 24 11.48 1.99 -9.29
N TRP A 25 11.74 3.05 -10.03
CA TRP A 25 11.91 4.39 -9.48
C TRP A 25 10.64 4.93 -8.81
N LEU A 26 9.47 4.65 -9.40
CA LEU A 26 8.17 4.90 -8.78
C LEU A 26 8.06 4.17 -7.43
N PHE A 27 8.32 2.86 -7.39
CA PHE A 27 8.25 2.05 -6.16
C PHE A 27 9.20 2.56 -5.07
N ILE A 28 10.46 2.83 -5.42
CA ILE A 28 11.47 3.35 -4.49
C ILE A 28 11.03 4.70 -3.93
N ALA A 29 10.55 5.60 -4.79
CA ALA A 29 10.10 6.92 -4.38
C ALA A 29 8.90 6.84 -3.41
N VAL A 30 7.92 5.96 -3.69
CA VAL A 30 6.79 5.72 -2.77
C VAL A 30 7.30 5.23 -1.41
N LEU A 31 8.16 4.21 -1.42
CA LEU A 31 8.66 3.58 -0.19
C LEU A 31 9.48 4.56 0.66
N VAL A 32 10.44 5.25 0.05
CA VAL A 32 11.32 6.19 0.76
C VAL A 32 10.51 7.36 1.29
N THR A 33 9.63 7.95 0.48
CA THR A 33 8.80 9.08 0.91
C THR A 33 7.92 8.68 2.09
N PHE A 34 7.25 7.54 2.02
CA PHE A 34 6.44 7.04 3.14
C PHE A 34 7.25 6.79 4.42
N VAL A 35 8.44 6.17 4.31
CA VAL A 35 9.30 5.95 5.48
C VAL A 35 9.74 7.28 6.09
N VAL A 36 10.09 8.27 5.25
CA VAL A 36 10.50 9.60 5.69
C VAL A 36 9.35 10.33 6.38
N THR A 37 8.19 10.48 5.72
CA THR A 37 7.02 11.15 6.30
C THR A 37 6.63 10.49 7.61
N ARG A 38 6.58 9.15 7.63
CA ARG A 38 6.21 8.40 8.83
C ARG A 38 7.21 8.58 9.96
N THR A 39 8.50 8.59 9.66
CA THR A 39 9.55 8.83 10.67
C THR A 39 9.44 10.23 11.24
N ILE A 40 9.17 11.24 10.40
CA ILE A 40 8.98 12.63 10.83
C ILE A 40 7.74 12.73 11.74
N THR A 41 6.58 12.23 11.31
CA THR A 41 5.34 12.26 12.09
C THR A 41 5.49 11.56 13.44
N ARG A 42 6.20 10.42 13.48
CA ARG A 42 6.49 9.73 14.75
C ARG A 42 7.40 10.53 15.67
N ARG A 43 8.42 11.21 15.12
CA ARG A 43 9.32 12.06 15.92
C ARG A 43 8.60 13.28 16.47
N ILE A 44 7.72 13.91 15.69
CA ILE A 44 6.89 15.03 16.14
C ILE A 44 5.98 14.57 17.28
N ARG A 45 5.22 13.48 17.09
CA ARG A 45 4.33 12.94 18.14
C ARG A 45 5.07 12.53 19.41
N ALA A 46 6.28 11.97 19.28
CA ALA A 46 7.11 11.61 20.43
C ALA A 46 7.59 12.85 21.22
N ARG A 47 7.82 13.99 20.55
CA ARG A 47 8.18 15.26 21.19
C ARG A 47 6.97 15.95 21.82
N SER A 48 5.82 15.96 21.14
CA SER A 48 4.58 16.55 21.65
C SER A 48 3.98 15.80 22.86
N GLY A 49 4.37 14.53 23.07
CA GLY A 49 4.00 13.74 24.25
C GLY A 49 4.94 13.86 25.45
N ALA A 50 6.06 14.60 25.33
CA ALA A 50 6.94 14.91 26.46
C ALA A 50 6.33 16.07 27.27
N ALA A 51 6.30 15.95 28.60
CA ALA A 51 5.72 16.95 29.49
C ALA A 51 6.33 18.35 29.24
N PRO A 52 5.54 19.44 29.31
CA PRO A 52 6.04 20.78 29.12
C PRO A 52 7.06 21.09 30.24
N THR A 53 8.31 21.34 29.86
CA THR A 53 9.29 21.97 30.75
C THR A 53 9.00 23.47 30.75
N ASP A 54 8.97 24.09 31.93
CA ASP A 54 8.58 25.48 32.22
C ASP A 54 9.44 26.58 31.57
N ASP A 55 10.31 26.23 30.64
CA ASP A 55 11.13 27.20 29.92
C ASP A 55 10.40 27.54 28.63
N GLY A 56 9.92 28.78 28.54
CA GLY A 56 9.25 29.40 27.39
C GLY A 56 10.13 29.53 26.14
N ALA A 57 10.75 28.44 25.72
CA ALA A 57 11.37 28.30 24.43
C ALA A 57 10.25 28.24 23.40
N GLU A 58 10.05 29.35 22.69
CA GLU A 58 9.32 29.40 21.43
C GLU A 58 9.64 28.14 20.64
N SER A 59 8.61 27.36 20.32
CA SER A 59 8.72 26.08 19.63
C SER A 59 9.12 26.30 18.17
N GLY A 60 10.36 26.70 17.95
CA GLY A 60 11.02 26.68 16.67
C GLY A 60 11.49 25.26 16.34
N GLY A 61 11.07 24.74 15.18
CA GLY A 61 11.91 23.82 14.42
C GLY A 61 11.33 22.45 14.08
N GLY A 62 10.56 22.40 12.99
CA GLY A 62 10.46 21.25 12.09
C GLY A 62 10.27 21.76 10.66
N LEU A 63 11.02 21.23 9.68
CA LEU A 63 11.03 21.68 8.28
C LEU A 63 9.70 21.43 7.52
N ILE A 64 8.65 20.96 8.22
CA ILE A 64 7.30 20.72 7.71
C ILE A 64 6.33 21.21 8.79
N ASN A 65 6.30 22.53 9.02
CA ASN A 65 5.20 23.14 9.77
C ASN A 65 3.93 23.08 8.92
N ASP A 66 2.77 23.05 9.57
CA ASP A 66 1.47 23.27 8.93
C ASP A 66 1.54 24.57 8.12
N ILE A 67 1.59 24.46 6.80
CA ILE A 67 1.67 25.63 5.93
C ILE A 67 0.28 26.26 5.95
N THR A 68 0.16 27.39 6.65
CA THR A 68 -1.07 28.17 6.66
C THR A 68 -1.00 29.27 5.62
N VAL A 69 -1.86 29.21 4.61
CA VAL A 69 -1.99 30.27 3.60
C VAL A 69 -3.37 30.90 3.79
N GLY A 70 -3.40 32.19 4.15
CA GLY A 70 -4.67 32.92 4.36
C GLY A 70 -5.54 32.34 5.49
N GLY A 71 -4.95 31.71 6.51
CA GLY A 71 -5.67 31.06 7.61
C GLY A 71 -6.12 29.61 7.34
N VAL A 72 -5.78 29.04 6.18
CA VAL A 72 -6.11 27.65 5.83
C VAL A 72 -4.88 26.76 5.99
N HIS A 73 -4.99 25.69 6.79
CA HIS A 73 -3.95 24.68 6.96
C HIS A 73 -3.85 23.77 5.73
N LEU A 74 -2.75 23.88 5.00
CA LEU A 74 -2.44 22.99 3.88
C LEU A 74 -1.82 21.71 4.42
N HIS A 75 -2.57 20.63 4.25
CA HIS A 75 -2.08 19.29 4.48
C HIS A 75 -1.06 18.91 3.41
N HIS A 76 -0.05 18.11 3.77
CA HIS A 76 1.02 17.71 2.84
C HIS A 76 0.51 16.91 1.64
N GLN A 77 -0.68 16.32 1.78
CA GLN A 77 -1.48 15.74 0.71
C GLN A 77 -1.68 16.69 -0.49
N VAL A 78 -1.81 18.00 -0.28
CA VAL A 78 -2.01 18.98 -1.37
C VAL A 78 -0.79 19.00 -2.30
N PHE A 79 0.42 18.95 -1.72
CA PHE A 79 1.65 18.82 -2.51
C PHE A 79 1.73 17.46 -3.20
N GLY A 80 1.19 16.41 -2.56
CA GLY A 80 1.05 15.09 -3.16
C GLY A 80 0.25 15.12 -4.47
N ILE A 81 -0.91 15.75 -4.45
CA ILE A 81 -1.76 15.95 -5.63
C ILE A 81 -1.01 16.76 -6.69
N LEU A 82 -0.39 17.88 -6.30
CA LEU A 82 0.35 18.73 -7.23
C LEU A 82 1.47 17.97 -7.95
N PHE A 83 2.28 17.21 -7.22
CA PHE A 83 3.35 16.40 -7.82
C PHE A 83 2.80 15.33 -8.77
N MET A 84 1.72 14.63 -8.40
CA MET A 84 1.09 13.65 -9.31
C MET A 84 0.55 14.33 -10.58
N THR A 85 -0.13 15.48 -10.45
CA THR A 85 -0.69 16.20 -11.59
C THR A 85 0.41 16.71 -12.53
N LEU A 86 1.45 17.33 -11.98
CA LEU A 86 2.56 17.86 -12.80
C LEU A 86 3.36 16.74 -13.46
N ALA A 87 3.68 15.68 -12.72
CA ALA A 87 4.40 14.53 -13.28
C ALA A 87 3.55 13.80 -14.33
N GLY A 88 2.26 13.55 -14.04
CA GLY A 88 1.33 12.91 -14.97
C GLY A 88 1.13 13.72 -16.25
N LEU A 89 0.96 15.05 -16.12
CA LEU A 89 0.85 15.94 -17.27
C LEU A 89 2.13 15.93 -18.10
N ALA A 90 3.31 15.98 -17.47
CA ALA A 90 4.58 15.93 -18.18
C ALA A 90 4.80 14.58 -18.91
N LEU A 91 4.44 13.46 -18.27
CA LEU A 91 4.48 12.12 -18.87
C LEU A 91 3.59 12.02 -20.11
N ILE A 92 2.39 12.58 -20.06
CA ILE A 92 1.42 12.56 -21.17
C ILE A 92 1.84 13.54 -22.27
N ALA A 93 2.26 14.75 -21.92
CA ALA A 93 2.53 15.82 -22.88
C ALA A 93 3.84 15.63 -23.64
N THR A 94 4.85 15.02 -23.01
CA THR A 94 6.19 14.94 -23.59
C THR A 94 6.62 13.52 -23.94
N THR A 95 5.87 12.49 -23.50
CA THR A 95 6.20 11.07 -23.68
C THR A 95 7.70 10.80 -23.50
N PRO A 96 8.28 11.17 -22.34
CA PRO A 96 9.72 11.21 -22.17
C PRO A 96 10.31 9.81 -22.15
N GLU A 97 11.57 9.69 -22.56
CA GLU A 97 12.34 8.44 -22.54
C GLU A 97 13.55 8.53 -21.59
N GLY A 98 14.18 7.40 -21.31
CA GLY A 98 15.42 7.31 -20.52
C GLY A 98 15.32 7.95 -19.13
N THR A 99 16.29 8.80 -18.78
CA THR A 99 16.38 9.42 -17.44
C THR A 99 15.18 10.31 -17.11
N ALA A 100 14.64 11.04 -18.10
CA ALA A 100 13.52 11.94 -17.86
C ALA A 100 12.26 11.15 -17.43
N LEU A 101 12.01 10.01 -18.07
CA LEU A 101 10.93 9.09 -17.69
C LEU A 101 11.08 8.59 -16.25
N ASN A 102 12.29 8.20 -15.86
CA ASN A 102 12.59 7.73 -14.51
C ASN A 102 12.35 8.83 -13.46
N VAL A 103 12.73 10.08 -13.75
CA VAL A 103 12.53 11.23 -12.87
C VAL A 103 11.04 11.51 -12.68
N PHE A 104 10.25 11.54 -13.77
CA PHE A 104 8.81 11.77 -13.65
C PHE A 104 8.08 10.62 -12.95
N ALA A 105 8.50 9.37 -13.17
CA ALA A 105 7.97 8.22 -12.44
C ALA A 105 8.27 8.30 -10.93
N ALA A 106 9.50 8.70 -10.56
CA ALA A 106 9.85 8.95 -9.16
C ALA A 106 9.03 10.09 -8.55
N LEU A 107 8.90 11.22 -9.26
CA LEU A 107 8.12 12.38 -8.80
C LEU A 107 6.64 12.02 -8.60
N PHE A 108 6.07 11.24 -9.51
CA PHE A 108 4.73 10.70 -9.36
C PHE A 108 4.62 9.82 -8.10
N GLY A 109 5.64 9.00 -7.81
CA GLY A 109 5.70 8.16 -6.62
C GLY A 109 5.78 8.94 -5.31
N VAL A 110 6.55 10.03 -5.29
CA VAL A 110 6.56 10.97 -4.16
C VAL A 110 5.15 11.53 -3.94
N GLY A 111 4.51 12.00 -5.01
CA GLY A 111 3.15 12.54 -4.95
C GLY A 111 2.13 11.53 -4.44
N LEU A 112 2.23 10.28 -4.89
CA LEU A 112 1.38 9.17 -4.47
C LEU A 112 1.54 8.88 -2.97
N ALA A 113 2.78 8.78 -2.48
CA ALA A 113 3.04 8.53 -1.06
C ALA A 113 2.51 9.65 -0.15
N LEU A 114 2.76 10.91 -0.51
CA LEU A 114 2.26 12.06 0.25
C LEU A 114 0.73 12.12 0.29
N THR A 115 0.08 11.78 -0.83
CA THR A 115 -1.40 11.78 -0.89
C THR A 115 -1.98 10.64 -0.04
N PHE A 116 -1.36 9.47 -0.08
CA PHE A 116 -1.88 8.30 0.62
C PHE A 116 -1.56 8.27 2.12
N ASP A 117 -0.60 9.07 2.60
CA ASP A 117 -0.31 9.16 4.04
C ASP A 117 -1.50 9.71 4.84
N GLU A 118 -2.35 10.51 4.18
CA GLU A 118 -3.60 11.05 4.72
C GLU A 118 -4.86 10.40 4.14
N PHE A 119 -4.74 9.24 3.48
CA PHE A 119 -5.86 8.55 2.83
C PHE A 119 -7.12 8.40 3.71
N ALA A 120 -6.95 8.27 5.03
CA ALA A 120 -8.07 8.21 5.97
C ALA A 120 -8.97 9.47 5.93
N LEU A 121 -8.40 10.67 5.78
CA LEU A 121 -9.10 11.96 5.70
C LEU A 121 -9.85 12.13 4.36
N TRP A 122 -9.37 11.51 3.29
CA TRP A 122 -10.02 11.54 1.97
C TRP A 122 -11.31 10.76 1.89
N VAL A 123 -11.35 9.57 2.50
CA VAL A 123 -12.50 8.67 2.35
C VAL A 123 -13.57 8.93 3.40
N HIS A 124 -13.21 9.50 4.55
CA HIS A 124 -14.16 9.83 5.61
C HIS A 124 -13.82 11.22 6.14
N LEU A 125 -14.63 12.22 5.78
CA LEU A 125 -14.43 13.63 6.15
C LEU A 125 -14.77 13.94 7.62
N ASP A 126 -15.33 12.98 8.38
CA ASP A 126 -15.66 13.14 9.79
C ASP A 126 -14.59 12.49 10.69
N ASP A 127 -13.89 13.35 11.44
CA ASP A 127 -12.75 13.05 12.32
C ASP A 127 -13.07 12.11 13.50
N VAL A 128 -14.34 11.72 13.68
CA VAL A 128 -14.85 11.27 14.99
C VAL A 128 -14.98 9.75 15.13
N TYR A 129 -14.89 8.94 14.06
CA TYR A 129 -15.10 7.49 14.24
C TYR A 129 -13.85 6.60 14.20
N TRP A 130 -12.66 7.17 14.00
CA TRP A 130 -11.45 6.36 13.82
C TRP A 130 -10.27 6.88 14.65
N SER A 131 -10.24 6.58 15.94
CA SER A 131 -9.01 6.55 16.77
C SER A 131 -7.95 5.50 16.31
N THR A 132 -8.06 5.12 15.03
CA THR A 132 -7.24 4.21 14.22
C THR A 132 -6.75 4.90 12.93
N SER A 133 -6.91 6.22 12.73
CA SER A 133 -6.64 6.94 11.47
C SER A 133 -5.26 6.68 10.87
N GLY A 134 -4.21 6.58 11.70
CA GLY A 134 -2.87 6.22 11.23
C GLY A 134 -2.72 4.78 10.70
N ARG A 135 -3.71 3.89 10.85
CA ARG A 135 -3.66 2.49 10.39
C ARG A 135 -4.24 2.28 8.99
N LYS A 136 -5.25 3.05 8.59
CA LYS A 136 -5.87 2.92 7.25
C LYS A 136 -4.97 3.47 6.14
N SER A 137 -4.30 4.59 6.38
CA SER A 137 -3.29 5.13 5.45
C SER A 137 -2.14 4.15 5.23
N VAL A 138 -1.71 3.45 6.29
CA VAL A 138 -0.69 2.40 6.21
C VAL A 138 -1.17 1.25 5.31
N ASP A 139 -2.39 0.74 5.52
CA ASP A 139 -2.95 -0.33 4.69
C ASP A 139 -3.06 0.10 3.20
N ALA A 140 -3.41 1.36 2.92
CA ALA A 140 -3.50 1.90 1.56
C ALA A 140 -2.13 2.02 0.86
N ILE A 141 -1.11 2.55 1.55
CA ILE A 141 0.26 2.62 1.02
C ILE A 141 0.85 1.23 0.80
N PHE A 142 0.58 0.27 1.70
CA PHE A 142 0.99 -1.12 1.46
C PHE A 142 0.35 -1.68 0.19
N CYS A 143 -0.94 -1.44 -0.06
CA CYS A 143 -1.56 -1.85 -1.32
C CYS A 143 -0.87 -1.22 -2.55
N ALA A 144 -0.57 0.08 -2.51
CA ALA A 144 0.13 0.78 -3.60
C ALA A 144 1.54 0.21 -3.85
N LEU A 145 2.33 0.00 -2.79
CA LEU A 145 3.64 -0.64 -2.86
C LEU A 145 3.55 -2.06 -3.42
N MET A 146 2.53 -2.82 -3.02
CA MET A 146 2.38 -4.19 -3.50
C MET A 146 1.99 -4.25 -4.98
N ILE A 147 1.12 -3.35 -5.45
CA ILE A 147 0.74 -3.27 -6.88
C ILE A 147 1.94 -2.87 -7.72
N THR A 148 2.67 -1.84 -7.30
CA THR A 148 3.87 -1.39 -8.03
C THR A 148 4.99 -2.43 -7.99
N GLY A 149 5.20 -3.09 -6.84
CA GLY A 149 6.12 -4.22 -6.72
C GLY A 149 5.73 -5.42 -7.58
N LEU A 150 4.42 -5.67 -7.74
CA LEU A 150 3.89 -6.67 -8.65
C LEU A 150 4.14 -6.34 -10.11
N MET A 151 4.09 -5.06 -10.50
CA MET A 151 4.42 -4.68 -11.88
C MET A 151 5.91 -4.88 -12.18
N ILE A 152 6.79 -4.72 -11.18
CA ILE A 152 8.23 -4.98 -11.32
C ILE A 152 8.50 -6.49 -11.43
N GLY A 153 7.94 -7.31 -10.53
CA GLY A 153 8.24 -8.74 -10.48
C GLY A 153 7.32 -9.66 -11.30
N GLY A 154 6.12 -9.20 -11.63
CA GLY A 154 5.06 -10.00 -12.26
C GLY A 154 5.11 -10.01 -13.77
N ALA A 155 5.88 -9.12 -14.39
CA ALA A 155 5.99 -9.07 -15.83
C ALA A 155 6.82 -10.26 -16.40
N GLU A 156 7.61 -10.96 -15.57
CA GLU A 156 8.22 -12.25 -15.93
C GLU A 156 7.23 -13.43 -15.95
N LEU A 157 5.98 -13.23 -15.52
CA LEU A 157 4.97 -14.31 -15.48
C LEU A 157 4.33 -14.58 -16.85
N VAL A 158 4.50 -13.68 -17.83
CA VAL A 158 4.04 -13.89 -19.21
C VAL A 158 5.24 -14.25 -20.06
N THR A 159 5.30 -15.52 -20.47
CA THR A 159 6.38 -16.03 -21.32
C THR A 159 5.80 -16.60 -22.62
N GLY A 160 6.61 -16.64 -23.67
CA GLY A 160 6.21 -17.16 -24.98
C GLY A 160 5.53 -16.13 -25.88
N ARG A 161 5.57 -16.38 -27.18
CA ARG A 161 4.91 -15.55 -28.20
C ARG A 161 3.40 -15.80 -28.17
N ILE A 162 2.62 -14.77 -28.47
CA ILE A 162 1.16 -14.86 -28.51
C ILE A 162 0.73 -16.05 -29.39
N GLY A 163 -0.10 -16.93 -28.85
CA GLY A 163 -0.60 -18.12 -29.53
C GLY A 163 0.23 -19.40 -29.38
N THR A 164 1.44 -19.36 -28.80
CA THR A 164 2.21 -20.58 -28.52
C THR A 164 1.72 -21.32 -27.27
N PRO A 165 2.02 -22.63 -27.10
CA PRO A 165 1.71 -23.36 -25.88
C PRO A 165 2.29 -22.72 -24.61
N GLU A 166 3.50 -22.14 -24.70
CA GLU A 166 4.16 -21.42 -23.61
C GLU A 166 3.37 -20.18 -23.20
N TRP A 167 2.83 -19.42 -24.17
CA TRP A 167 1.94 -18.30 -23.89
C TRP A 167 0.65 -18.75 -23.22
N TRP A 168 -0.02 -19.77 -23.75
CA TRP A 168 -1.25 -20.30 -23.14
C TRP A 168 -1.01 -20.85 -21.71
N SER A 169 0.13 -21.49 -21.46
CA SER A 169 0.49 -21.95 -20.12
C SER A 169 0.76 -20.79 -19.15
N SER A 170 1.41 -19.72 -19.62
CA SER A 170 1.62 -18.48 -18.85
C SER A 170 0.29 -17.79 -18.50
N ILE A 171 -0.63 -17.70 -19.46
CA ILE A 171 -1.98 -17.18 -19.23
C ILE A 171 -2.75 -18.06 -18.24
N GLY A 172 -2.66 -19.39 -18.36
CA GLY A 172 -3.26 -20.33 -17.42
C GLY A 172 -2.71 -20.17 -15.99
N TYR A 173 -1.40 -20.03 -15.85
CA TYR A 173 -0.74 -19.75 -14.58
C TYR A 173 -1.24 -18.45 -13.96
N LEU A 174 -1.29 -17.37 -14.74
CA LEU A 174 -1.80 -16.06 -14.30
C LEU A 174 -3.25 -16.12 -13.86
N ALA A 175 -4.12 -16.79 -14.63
CA ALA A 175 -5.53 -16.94 -14.28
C ALA A 175 -5.71 -17.70 -12.96
N ILE A 176 -4.93 -18.77 -12.74
CA ILE A 176 -4.93 -19.54 -11.49
C ILE A 176 -4.42 -18.69 -10.32
N SER A 177 -3.33 -17.96 -10.52
CA SER A 177 -2.76 -17.07 -9.50
C SER A 177 -3.75 -15.97 -9.10
N LEU A 178 -4.39 -15.34 -10.08
CA LEU A 178 -5.42 -14.34 -9.86
C LEU A 178 -6.63 -14.95 -9.12
N ALA A 179 -7.11 -16.12 -9.52
CA ALA A 179 -8.23 -16.79 -8.86
C ALA A 179 -7.94 -17.08 -7.38
N ILE A 180 -6.75 -17.59 -7.06
CA ILE A 180 -6.33 -17.88 -5.69
C ILE A 180 -6.21 -16.59 -4.86
N SER A 181 -5.70 -15.54 -5.47
CA SER A 181 -5.57 -14.21 -4.84
C SER A 181 -6.94 -13.60 -4.56
N VAL A 182 -7.89 -13.70 -5.49
CA VAL A 182 -9.29 -13.31 -5.30
C VAL A 182 -9.95 -14.09 -4.17
N ILE A 183 -9.71 -15.41 -4.07
CA ILE A 183 -10.21 -16.20 -2.93
C ILE A 183 -9.66 -15.66 -1.60
N CYS A 184 -8.37 -15.29 -1.54
CA CYS A 184 -7.79 -14.68 -0.34
C CYS A 184 -8.45 -13.34 0.00
N LEU A 185 -8.71 -12.50 -1.00
CA LEU A 185 -9.39 -11.21 -0.83
C LEU A 185 -10.81 -11.38 -0.29
N LEU A 186 -11.61 -12.26 -0.90
CA LEU A 186 -12.96 -12.58 -0.44
C LEU A 186 -12.99 -13.15 1.00
N LYS A 187 -11.89 -13.81 1.39
CA LYS A 187 -11.66 -14.31 2.75
C LYS A 187 -11.16 -13.24 3.75
N GLY A 188 -11.07 -11.98 3.34
CA GLY A 188 -10.62 -10.85 4.16
C GLY A 188 -9.10 -10.81 4.38
N LYS A 189 -8.32 -11.56 3.59
CA LYS A 189 -6.87 -11.70 3.72
C LYS A 189 -6.14 -10.90 2.64
N PHE A 190 -6.40 -9.60 2.59
CA PHE A 190 -5.87 -8.68 1.58
C PHE A 190 -4.36 -8.83 1.37
N VAL A 191 -3.57 -8.69 2.44
CA VAL A 191 -2.11 -8.85 2.38
C VAL A 191 -1.69 -10.22 1.81
N THR A 192 -2.33 -11.32 2.26
CA THR A 192 -1.99 -12.66 1.78
C THR A 192 -2.36 -12.86 0.31
N GLY A 193 -3.48 -12.28 -0.13
CA GLY A 193 -3.90 -12.34 -1.53
C GLY A 193 -2.93 -11.60 -2.43
N ILE A 194 -2.53 -10.38 -2.05
CA ILE A 194 -1.65 -9.56 -2.89
C ILE A 194 -0.19 -10.09 -2.86
N VAL A 195 0.34 -10.51 -1.69
CA VAL A 195 1.67 -11.17 -1.61
C VAL A 195 1.66 -12.46 -2.43
N GLY A 196 0.51 -13.13 -2.44
CA GLY A 196 0.28 -14.36 -3.16
C GLY A 196 0.48 -14.27 -4.67
N ILE A 197 0.29 -13.09 -5.28
CA ILE A 197 0.49 -12.91 -6.72
C ILE A 197 1.99 -13.00 -7.07
N VAL A 198 2.89 -12.53 -6.18
CA VAL A 198 4.35 -12.70 -6.35
C VAL A 198 4.81 -14.07 -5.85
N PHE A 199 4.31 -14.48 -4.68
CA PHE A 199 4.74 -15.69 -4.01
C PHE A 199 3.56 -16.63 -3.77
N GLN A 200 3.25 -17.39 -4.81
CA GLN A 200 2.11 -18.28 -4.92
C GLN A 200 1.87 -19.22 -3.72
N PRO A 201 2.89 -19.80 -3.06
CA PRO A 201 2.67 -20.63 -1.88
C PRO A 201 1.92 -19.92 -0.75
N VAL A 202 2.16 -18.62 -0.54
CA VAL A 202 1.46 -17.82 0.48
C VAL A 202 -0.01 -17.64 0.11
N ALA A 203 -0.31 -17.41 -1.16
CA ALA A 203 -1.67 -17.33 -1.70
C ALA A 203 -2.44 -18.63 -1.45
N ILE A 204 -1.83 -19.78 -1.77
CA ILE A 204 -2.43 -21.10 -1.61
C ILE A 204 -2.75 -21.37 -0.13
N ILE A 205 -1.80 -21.11 0.77
CA ILE A 205 -2.01 -21.24 2.22
C ILE A 205 -3.14 -20.31 2.69
N GLY A 206 -3.18 -19.07 2.17
CA GLY A 206 -4.25 -18.11 2.40
C GLY A 206 -5.61 -18.62 1.95
N ALA A 207 -5.68 -19.20 0.75
CA ALA A 207 -6.90 -19.69 0.13
C ALA A 207 -7.40 -20.99 0.77
N ILE A 208 -6.53 -21.86 1.29
CA ILE A 208 -6.94 -23.08 2.00
C ILE A 208 -7.43 -22.75 3.41
N ARG A 209 -6.72 -21.87 4.14
CA ARG A 209 -7.04 -21.54 5.54
C ARG A 209 -8.41 -20.87 5.70
N LEU A 210 -8.97 -20.94 6.91
CA LEU A 210 -10.26 -20.32 7.28
C LEU A 210 -10.31 -18.82 6.94
N ALA A 211 -11.48 -18.35 6.53
CA ALA A 211 -11.77 -16.94 6.27
C ALA A 211 -11.83 -16.14 7.57
N LYS A 212 -11.60 -14.82 7.50
CA LYS A 212 -11.92 -13.94 8.64
C LYS A 212 -13.43 -13.91 8.86
N PRO A 213 -13.91 -13.87 10.12
CA PRO A 213 -15.33 -14.05 10.44
C PRO A 213 -16.24 -12.97 9.87
N ASP A 214 -15.72 -11.76 9.72
CA ASP A 214 -16.35 -10.55 9.16
C ASP A 214 -16.25 -10.46 7.62
N SER A 215 -15.61 -11.43 6.96
CA SER A 215 -15.38 -11.37 5.51
C SER A 215 -16.60 -11.84 4.72
N TRP A 216 -16.74 -11.34 3.49
CA TRP A 216 -17.78 -11.77 2.55
C TRP A 216 -17.87 -13.30 2.41
N TRP A 217 -16.73 -13.97 2.32
CA TRP A 217 -16.67 -15.44 2.25
C TRP A 217 -17.25 -16.12 3.49
N ALA A 218 -16.94 -15.63 4.69
CA ALA A 218 -17.47 -16.20 5.93
C ALA A 218 -18.98 -15.95 6.03
N MET A 219 -19.42 -14.72 5.78
CA MET A 219 -20.84 -14.36 5.79
C MET A 219 -21.68 -15.20 4.83
N ARG A 220 -21.14 -15.55 3.65
CA ARG A 220 -21.89 -16.34 2.65
C ARG A 220 -21.75 -17.85 2.81
N ARG A 221 -20.63 -18.36 3.34
CA ARG A 221 -20.33 -19.82 3.34
C ARG A 221 -20.38 -20.47 4.72
N TYR A 222 -20.33 -19.71 5.80
CA TYR A 222 -20.35 -20.22 7.18
C TYR A 222 -21.69 -20.15 7.94
N PRO A 223 -22.79 -19.53 7.46
CA PRO A 223 -24.07 -19.51 8.22
C PRO A 223 -24.55 -20.89 8.65
N ASN A 224 -24.52 -21.87 7.75
CA ASN A 224 -24.96 -23.25 8.02
C ASN A 224 -23.83 -24.13 8.61
N LYS A 225 -22.72 -23.55 9.09
CA LYS A 225 -21.53 -24.27 9.56
C LYS A 225 -20.99 -23.68 10.87
N PRO A 226 -21.73 -23.79 12.00
CA PRO A 226 -21.39 -23.14 13.27
C PRO A 226 -20.01 -23.55 13.80
N ARG A 227 -19.63 -24.83 13.65
CA ARG A 227 -18.29 -25.32 14.02
C ARG A 227 -17.15 -24.63 13.25
N ARG A 228 -17.36 -24.27 11.98
CA ARG A 228 -16.35 -23.53 11.20
C ARG A 228 -16.31 -22.06 11.57
N MET A 229 -17.45 -21.44 11.84
CA MET A 229 -17.53 -20.04 12.30
C MET A 229 -16.82 -19.87 13.66
N ALA A 230 -17.10 -20.75 14.63
CA ALA A 230 -16.46 -20.71 15.94
C ALA A 230 -14.92 -20.85 15.85
N ARG A 231 -14.42 -21.74 14.97
CA ARG A 231 -12.97 -21.87 14.71
C ARG A 231 -12.37 -20.64 14.02
N ALA A 232 -13.13 -19.97 13.16
CA ALA A 232 -12.69 -18.73 12.52
C ALA A 232 -12.60 -17.59 13.56
N GLN A 233 -13.62 -17.45 14.41
CA GLN A 233 -13.65 -16.49 15.51
C GLN A 233 -12.52 -16.74 16.50
N SER A 234 -12.25 -17.99 16.90
CA SER A 234 -11.14 -18.29 17.82
C SER A 234 -9.77 -18.00 17.21
N ARG A 235 -9.58 -18.30 15.92
CA ARG A 235 -8.33 -18.03 15.19
C ARG A 235 -8.06 -16.54 15.00
N PHE A 236 -9.10 -15.79 14.60
CA PHE A 236 -9.02 -14.35 14.35
C PHE A 236 -9.50 -13.54 15.56
N GLY A 237 -9.47 -14.12 16.76
CA GLY A 237 -9.84 -13.44 17.99
C GLY A 237 -8.75 -12.51 18.49
N GLU A 238 -8.83 -12.13 19.77
CA GLU A 238 -8.00 -11.09 20.38
C GLU A 238 -6.49 -11.28 20.20
N ARG A 239 -5.97 -12.51 20.29
CA ARG A 239 -4.54 -12.79 20.12
C ARG A 239 -4.03 -12.44 18.71
N TYR A 240 -4.84 -12.67 17.68
CA TYR A 240 -4.49 -12.32 16.31
C TYR A 240 -4.44 -10.80 16.15
N HIS A 241 -5.46 -10.11 16.65
CA HIS A 241 -5.52 -8.66 16.64
C HIS A 241 -4.38 -8.05 17.45
N ALA A 242 -4.05 -8.56 18.63
CA ALA A 242 -2.94 -8.09 19.45
C ALA A 242 -1.58 -8.20 18.74
N ARG A 243 -1.33 -9.31 18.02
CA ARG A 243 -0.09 -9.46 17.24
C ARG A 243 -0.01 -8.47 16.09
N TRP A 244 -1.11 -8.32 15.34
CA TRP A 244 -1.12 -7.39 14.21
C TRP A 244 -1.10 -5.93 14.69
N ASN A 245 -1.76 -5.63 15.79
CA ASN A 245 -1.70 -4.32 16.44
C ASN A 245 -0.27 -4.03 16.87
N ARG A 246 0.47 -4.96 17.48
CA ARG A 246 1.87 -4.75 17.83
C ARG A 246 2.77 -4.38 16.64
N ALA A 247 2.59 -5.06 15.50
CA ALA A 247 3.31 -4.71 14.28
C ALA A 247 2.83 -3.38 13.66
N ARG A 248 1.54 -3.07 13.77
CA ARG A 248 0.99 -1.76 13.38
C ARG A 248 1.51 -0.66 14.29
N ASP A 249 1.59 -0.87 15.59
CA ASP A 249 2.08 0.08 16.60
C ASP A 249 3.59 0.32 16.41
N PHE A 250 4.33 -0.70 15.95
CA PHE A 250 5.72 -0.52 15.52
C PHE A 250 5.83 0.46 14.34
N VAL A 251 4.87 0.46 13.40
CA VAL A 251 4.85 1.33 12.21
C VAL A 251 4.15 2.68 12.48
N ALA A 252 3.14 2.70 13.34
CA ALA A 252 2.19 3.80 13.53
C ALA A 252 2.25 4.51 14.89
N GLY A 253 2.87 3.88 15.89
CA GLY A 253 2.74 4.27 17.29
C GLY A 253 1.42 3.76 17.91
N PRO A 254 1.36 3.62 19.25
CA PRO A 254 0.16 3.19 19.95
C PRO A 254 -0.98 4.23 19.80
N PRO A 255 -2.26 3.81 19.90
CA PRO A 255 -3.40 4.74 19.91
C PRO A 255 -3.38 5.67 21.13
N ASP A 256 -3.92 6.88 21.01
CA ASP A 256 -3.96 7.83 22.12
C ASP A 256 -4.88 7.35 23.25
N VAL A 257 -4.40 7.48 24.49
CA VAL A 257 -5.00 6.91 25.70
C VAL A 257 -6.24 7.71 26.16
N ARG A 258 -6.40 8.97 25.69
CA ARG A 258 -7.46 9.88 26.15
C ARG A 258 -8.88 9.45 25.80
N GLU A 259 -9.06 8.52 24.86
CA GLU A 259 -10.39 8.12 24.38
C GLU A 259 -10.84 6.73 24.84
N ALA A 260 -10.02 5.99 25.59
CA ALA A 260 -10.44 4.71 26.18
C ALA A 260 -11.45 4.89 27.34
N GLY A 261 -11.73 6.13 27.76
CA GLY A 261 -12.56 6.49 28.91
C GLY A 261 -14.01 6.90 28.60
N ILE A 262 -14.42 6.98 27.32
CA ILE A 262 -15.82 7.25 26.97
C ILE A 262 -16.42 5.94 26.45
N ARG A 263 -16.87 5.11 27.39
CA ARG A 263 -17.83 4.03 27.14
C ARG A 263 -19.23 4.54 27.47
#